data_AF-A0ABD5S5A9-F1
#
_entry.id   AF-A0ABD5S5A9-F1
#
_cell.length_a   1.000
_cell.length_b   1.000
_cell.length_c   1.000
_cell.angle_alpha   90.00
_cell.angle_beta   90.00
_cell.angle_gamma   90.00
#
_symmetry.space_group_name_H-M   'P 1'
#
loop_
_entity.id
_entity.type
_entity.pdbx_description
1 polymer ?
#
loop_
_entity_poly.entity_id
_entity_poly.type
_entity_poly.pdbx_seq_one_letter_code
_entity_poly.pdbx_strand_id
1 'polypeptide(L)'
;VADGGDGEGDGGRGAVESVADALLADLACYPSVTGNTSLTEGSVVELLETLDACENPYACPHGRPVVIRFSRGDIEDRFERDYPGHAGRRTE
;
A
#
# COMPACT_ATOMS: atom_id res chain seq x y z
N VAL A 1 -45.15 -13.40 4.87
CA VAL A 1 -45.52 -11.97 4.91
C VAL A 1 -44.42 -11.23 4.20
N ALA A 2 -44.75 -10.69 3.03
CA ALA A 2 -43.88 -9.76 2.33
C ALA A 2 -43.83 -8.47 3.16
N ASP A 3 -42.63 -7.94 3.36
CA ASP A 3 -42.43 -6.51 3.40
C ASP A 3 -41.18 -6.24 2.57
N GLY A 4 -41.42 -6.11 1.26
CA GLY A 4 -40.51 -5.39 0.39
C GLY A 4 -40.55 -3.93 0.81
N GLY A 5 -39.41 -3.40 1.21
CA GLY A 5 -39.17 -1.98 1.40
C GLY A 5 -38.15 -1.52 0.38
N ASP A 6 -38.60 -1.28 -0.84
CA ASP A 6 -37.88 -0.45 -1.79
C ASP A 6 -37.85 0.98 -1.22
N GLY A 7 -36.65 1.50 -1.00
CA GLY A 7 -36.42 2.79 -0.36
C GLY A 7 -35.26 3.53 -1.01
N GLU A 8 -35.43 3.88 -2.28
CA GLU A 8 -34.67 4.87 -3.04
C GLU A 8 -34.28 6.08 -2.17
N GLY A 9 -32.98 6.30 -1.94
CA GLY A 9 -32.48 7.45 -1.14
C GLY A 9 -30.98 7.49 -0.84
N ASP A 10 -30.22 6.45 -1.24
CA ASP A 10 -28.82 6.27 -0.83
C ASP A 10 -27.79 6.73 -1.89
N GLY A 11 -28.16 6.79 -3.17
CA GLY A 11 -27.21 7.08 -4.25
C GLY A 11 -26.54 8.45 -4.15
N GLY A 12 -27.19 9.44 -3.52
CA GLY A 12 -26.59 10.74 -3.25
C GLY A 12 -25.52 10.72 -2.16
N ARG A 13 -25.69 9.87 -1.13
CA ARG A 13 -24.74 9.72 -0.03
C ARG A 13 -23.49 8.96 -0.45
N GLY A 14 -23.65 7.84 -1.15
CA GLY A 14 -22.52 7.11 -1.71
C GLY A 14 -21.74 7.93 -2.74
N ALA A 15 -22.42 8.75 -3.54
CA ALA A 15 -21.75 9.66 -4.47
C ALA A 15 -20.89 10.72 -3.74
N VAL A 16 -21.41 11.36 -2.69
CA VAL A 16 -20.60 12.35 -1.93
C VAL A 16 -19.44 11.69 -1.19
N GLU A 17 -19.62 10.48 -0.67
CA GLU A 17 -18.55 9.72 -0.02
C GLU A 17 -17.43 9.38 -1.01
N SER A 18 -17.78 8.86 -2.18
CA SER A 18 -16.78 8.54 -3.21
C SER A 18 -15.99 9.77 -3.70
N VAL A 19 -16.65 10.93 -3.79
CA VAL A 19 -15.97 12.18 -4.15
C VAL A 19 -15.09 12.66 -3.00
N ALA A 20 -15.55 12.54 -1.75
CA ALA A 20 -14.76 12.90 -0.58
C ALA A 20 -13.49 12.04 -0.49
N ASP A 21 -13.60 10.73 -0.67
CA ASP A 21 -12.47 9.79 -0.63
C ASP A 21 -11.44 10.11 -1.70
N ALA A 22 -11.87 10.41 -2.93
CA ALA A 22 -10.98 10.80 -4.01
C ALA A 22 -10.21 12.09 -3.68
N LEU A 23 -10.90 13.11 -3.15
CA LEU A 23 -10.26 14.36 -2.74
C LEU A 23 -9.28 14.16 -1.59
N LEU A 24 -9.63 13.33 -0.60
CA LEU A 24 -8.75 13.01 0.53
C LEU A 24 -7.51 12.24 0.06
N ALA A 25 -7.66 11.32 -0.89
CA ALA A 25 -6.54 10.60 -1.49
C ALA A 25 -5.55 11.54 -2.17
N ASP A 26 -6.05 12.52 -2.94
CA ASP A 26 -5.22 13.54 -3.60
C ASP A 26 -4.50 14.44 -2.57
N LEU A 27 -5.23 14.89 -1.54
CA LEU A 27 -4.67 15.71 -0.45
C LEU A 27 -3.59 14.98 0.35
N ALA A 28 -3.72 13.67 0.52
CA ALA A 28 -2.70 12.84 1.17
C ALA A 28 -1.48 12.59 0.25
N CYS A 29 -1.71 12.37 -1.04
CA CYS A 29 -0.65 11.99 -1.97
C CYS A 29 0.23 13.16 -2.42
N TYR A 30 -0.35 14.34 -2.65
CA TYR A 30 0.39 15.48 -3.19
C TYR A 30 1.57 15.95 -2.30
N PRO A 31 1.43 16.11 -0.97
CA PRO A 31 2.52 16.54 -0.10
C PRO A 31 3.40 15.38 0.41
N SER A 32 3.16 14.15 -0.06
CA SER A 32 3.87 12.97 0.44
C SER A 32 5.37 13.01 0.14
N VAL A 33 6.14 12.26 0.94
CA VAL A 33 7.58 12.05 0.71
C VAL A 33 7.77 11.37 -0.65
N THR A 34 8.63 11.94 -1.49
CA THR A 34 8.91 11.42 -2.84
C THR A 34 10.33 10.89 -2.97
N GLY A 35 10.62 10.21 -4.09
CA GLY A 35 11.96 9.73 -4.40
C GLY A 35 13.01 10.85 -4.29
N ASN A 36 14.20 10.50 -3.82
CA ASN A 36 15.30 11.43 -3.55
C ASN A 36 15.05 12.46 -2.42
N THR A 37 13.97 12.34 -1.64
CA THR A 37 13.84 13.13 -0.41
C THR A 37 14.86 12.65 0.63
N SER A 38 15.79 13.53 1.03
CA SER A 38 16.74 13.24 2.11
C SER A 38 16.02 13.27 3.45
N LEU A 39 16.14 12.18 4.22
CA LEU A 39 15.58 12.05 5.56
C LEU A 39 16.67 11.78 6.57
N THR A 40 16.50 12.29 7.78
CA THR A 40 17.33 11.89 8.92
C THR A 40 16.83 10.55 9.47
N GLU A 41 17.68 9.83 10.20
CA GLU A 41 17.29 8.58 10.85
C GLU A 41 16.06 8.76 11.74
N GLY A 42 16.02 9.82 12.55
CA GLY A 42 14.86 10.12 13.40
C GLY A 42 13.57 10.32 12.61
N SER A 43 13.63 11.05 11.48
CA SER A 43 12.48 11.25 10.59
C SER A 43 11.99 9.95 9.95
N VAL A 44 12.91 9.02 9.65
CA VAL A 44 12.53 7.69 9.12
C VAL A 44 11.80 6.88 10.18
N VAL A 45 12.29 6.86 11.42
CA VAL A 45 11.62 6.15 12.52
C VAL A 45 10.23 6.71 12.75
N GLU A 46 10.09 8.03 12.86
CA GLU A 46 8.80 8.70 13.04
C GLU A 46 7.81 8.39 11.90
N LEU A 47 8.30 8.36 10.66
CA LEU A 47 7.48 8.00 9.49
C LEU A 47 6.94 6.57 9.59
N LEU A 48 7.78 5.62 10.02
CA LEU A 48 7.38 4.23 10.18
C LEU A 48 6.41 4.03 11.36
N GLU A 49 6.62 4.73 12.47
CA GLU A 49 5.69 4.73 13.61
C GLU A 49 4.32 5.31 13.22
N THR A 50 4.32 6.38 12.43
CA THR A 50 3.09 6.98 11.92
C THR A 50 2.35 6.04 10.97
N LEU A 51 3.09 5.32 10.12
CA LEU A 51 2.52 4.30 9.24
C LEU A 51 1.87 3.17 10.06
N ASP A 52 2.56 2.63 11.07
CA ASP A 52 2.05 1.55 11.93
C ASP A 52 0.77 1.94 12.70
N ALA A 53 0.55 3.23 12.93
CA ALA A 53 -0.65 3.75 13.60
C ALA A 53 -1.87 3.87 12.67
N CYS A 54 -1.72 3.74 11.36
CA CYS A 54 -2.84 3.81 10.41
C CYS A 54 -3.74 2.56 10.51
N GLU A 55 -5.05 2.75 10.26
CA GLU A 55 -6.01 1.64 10.23
C GLU A 55 -5.69 0.59 9.15
N ASN A 56 -5.16 1.04 8.00
CA ASN A 56 -4.67 0.17 6.94
C ASN A 56 -3.28 0.62 6.47
N PRO A 57 -2.20 0.11 7.08
CA PRO A 57 -0.83 0.51 6.73
C PRO A 57 -0.30 -0.16 5.45
N TYR A 58 -1.05 -1.08 4.85
CA TYR A 58 -0.56 -1.92 3.76
C TYR A 58 -0.86 -1.37 2.36
N ALA A 59 -1.84 -0.48 2.25
CA ALA A 59 -2.24 0.14 0.98
C ALA A 59 -2.38 1.66 1.14
N CYS A 60 -1.88 2.42 0.18
CA CYS A 60 -2.12 3.85 0.12
C CYS A 60 -3.61 4.12 -0.24
N PRO A 61 -4.14 5.34 -0.09
CA PRO A 61 -5.55 5.62 -0.40
C PRO A 61 -5.91 5.40 -1.89
N HIS A 62 -4.92 5.25 -2.78
CA HIS A 62 -5.11 4.87 -4.18
C HIS A 62 -4.99 3.35 -4.46
N GLY A 63 -4.78 2.53 -3.42
CA GLY A 63 -4.65 1.08 -3.52
C GLY A 63 -3.26 0.55 -3.89
N ARG A 64 -2.21 1.38 -3.90
CA ARG A 64 -0.83 0.90 -4.11
C ARG A 64 -0.28 0.27 -2.83
N PRO A 65 0.45 -0.86 -2.91
CA PRO A 65 1.07 -1.45 -1.73
C PRO A 65 2.13 -0.51 -1.15
N VAL A 66 2.12 -0.32 0.17
CA VAL A 66 3.08 0.54 0.87
C VAL A 66 4.30 -0.26 1.33
N VAL A 67 4.08 -1.49 1.78
CA VAL A 67 5.13 -2.38 2.30
C VAL A 67 5.14 -3.68 1.52
N ILE A 68 6.33 -4.14 1.15
CA ILE A 68 6.58 -5.46 0.60
C ILE A 68 7.56 -6.21 1.50
N ARG A 69 7.34 -7.52 1.68
CA ARG A 69 8.19 -8.36 2.50
C ARG A 69 8.98 -9.30 1.59
N PHE A 70 10.30 -9.30 1.76
CA PHE A 70 11.16 -10.35 1.26
C PHE A 70 11.67 -11.17 2.45
N SER A 71 11.50 -12.49 2.38
CA SER A 71 12.17 -13.39 3.29
C SER A 71 13.65 -13.50 2.94
N ARG A 72 14.45 -14.03 3.89
CA ARG A 72 15.87 -14.32 3.63
C ARG A 72 16.04 -15.30 2.46
N GLY A 73 15.14 -16.26 2.30
CA GLY A 73 15.11 -17.21 1.17
C GLY A 73 14.83 -16.50 -0.15
N ASP A 74 13.82 -15.64 -0.22
CA ASP A 74 13.51 -14.87 -1.44
C ASP A 74 14.70 -14.04 -1.91
N ILE A 75 15.45 -13.50 -0.96
CA ILE A 75 16.68 -12.76 -1.22
C ILE A 75 17.76 -13.72 -1.75
N GLU A 76 18.01 -14.85 -1.07
CA GLU A 76 19.01 -15.84 -1.48
C GLU A 76 18.75 -16.40 -2.89
N ASP A 77 17.51 -16.75 -3.19
CA ASP A 77 17.08 -17.26 -4.50
C ASP A 77 17.29 -16.20 -5.59
N ARG A 78 16.97 -14.93 -5.31
CA ARG A 78 17.15 -13.82 -6.26
C ARG A 78 18.61 -13.42 -6.46
N PHE A 79 19.48 -13.70 -5.49
CA PHE A 79 20.92 -13.49 -5.64
C PHE A 79 21.60 -14.59 -6.47
N GLU A 80 20.90 -15.70 -6.74
CA GLU A 80 21.32 -16.79 -7.64
C GLU A 80 22.79 -17.10 -7.54
N ARG A 81 23.23 -17.40 -6.31
CA ARG A 81 24.64 -17.52 -6.03
C ARG A 81 25.16 -18.87 -6.55
N ASP A 82 25.24 -19.00 -7.87
CA ASP A 82 25.79 -20.11 -8.64
C ASP A 82 27.29 -19.85 -8.85
N TYR A 83 28.06 -20.07 -7.79
CA TYR A 83 29.50 -20.32 -7.88
C TYR A 83 29.75 -21.68 -8.59
N PRO A 84 30.97 -21.97 -9.09
CA PRO A 84 31.21 -23.04 -10.05
C PRO A 84 30.70 -24.41 -9.56
N GLY A 85 29.67 -24.96 -10.22
CA GLY A 85 29.05 -26.24 -9.86
C GLY A 85 27.51 -26.27 -9.92
N HIS A 86 26.85 -25.13 -10.00
CA HIS A 86 25.40 -25.06 -10.18
C HIS A 86 25.04 -24.88 -11.67
N ALA A 87 24.42 -25.90 -12.27
CA ALA A 87 24.05 -25.93 -13.69
C ALA A 87 22.52 -25.93 -13.91
N GLY A 88 21.75 -25.28 -13.04
CA GLY A 88 20.30 -25.30 -13.15
C GLY A 88 19.62 -24.14 -12.44
N ARG A 89 19.36 -23.08 -13.20
CA ARG A 89 18.43 -22.01 -12.81
C ARG A 89 16.99 -22.50 -13.05
N ARG A 90 16.09 -22.35 -12.08
CA ARG A 90 14.64 -22.50 -12.36
C ARG A 90 14.19 -21.34 -13.25
N THR A 91 13.45 -21.70 -14.29
CA THR A 91 12.77 -20.77 -15.19
C THR A 91 11.43 -20.43 -14.58
N GLU A 92 11.24 -19.17 -14.21
CA GLU A 92 9.92 -18.56 -14.04
C GLU A 92 9.78 -17.43 -15.06
#